data_AF-A0AAV5U3L6-F1
#
_entry.id   AF-A0AAV5U3L6-F1
#
_cell.length_a   1.000
_cell.length_b   1.000
_cell.length_c   1.000
_cell.angle_alpha   90.00
_cell.angle_beta   90.00
_cell.angle_gamma   90.00
#
_symmetry.space_group_name_H-M   'P 1'
#
loop_
_entity.id
_entity.type
_entity.pdbx_description
1 polymer ?
#
loop_
_entity_poly.entity_id
_entity_poly.type
_entity_poly.pdbx_seq_one_letter_code
_entity_poly.pdbx_strand_id
1 'polypeptide(L)'
;QLRTNKLLRVRIYNTISTVLPGLLCISIAFFEPKRQPTIVIVLYTLASSFLGFAGGGFFSAIRYRSGAYSVFVVANVHAVSLVSHFFVSLLNALVARNEEYNEWPTLFISEGVILILCNLVFCLFVKTEKAEWTRDGYEVS
;
A
#
# COMPACT_ATOMS: atom_id res chain seq x y z
N GLN A 1 -14.76 -22.09 -10.62
CA GLN A 1 -13.41 -22.30 -10.05
C GLN A 1 -12.38 -21.23 -10.44
N LEU A 2 -12.22 -20.84 -11.73
CA LEU A 2 -11.22 -19.83 -12.13
C LEU A 2 -11.33 -18.47 -11.40
N ARG A 3 -12.54 -17.98 -11.12
CA ARG A 3 -12.79 -16.70 -10.43
C ARG A 3 -12.24 -16.68 -9.00
N THR A 4 -12.53 -17.72 -8.22
CA THR A 4 -12.09 -17.86 -6.83
C THR A 4 -10.56 -17.90 -6.75
N ASN A 5 -9.91 -18.59 -7.70
CA ASN A 5 -8.44 -18.65 -7.76
C ASN A 5 -7.81 -17.28 -8.06
N LYS A 6 -8.42 -16.46 -8.93
CA LYS A 6 -7.95 -15.09 -9.19
C LYS A 6 -8.09 -14.19 -7.96
N LEU A 7 -9.23 -14.27 -7.27
CA LEU A 7 -9.49 -13.49 -6.05
C LEU A 7 -8.52 -13.85 -4.92
N LEU A 8 -8.30 -15.15 -4.70
CA LEU A 8 -7.35 -15.63 -3.70
C LEU A 8 -5.93 -15.17 -4.01
N ARG A 9 -5.51 -15.26 -5.28
CA ARG A 9 -4.21 -14.78 -5.73
C ARG A 9 -4.00 -13.31 -5.39
N VAL A 10 -4.91 -12.42 -5.80
CA VAL A 10 -4.73 -10.98 -5.52
C VAL A 10 -4.73 -10.65 -4.03
N ARG A 11 -5.50 -11.38 -3.21
CA ARG A 11 -5.50 -11.21 -1.76
C ARG A 11 -4.16 -11.63 -1.13
N ILE A 12 -3.60 -12.77 -1.55
CA ILE A 12 -2.31 -13.25 -1.04
C ILE A 12 -1.20 -12.28 -1.42
N TYR A 13 -1.11 -11.88 -2.69
CA TYR A 13 -0.10 -10.92 -3.13
C TYR A 13 -0.24 -9.57 -2.40
N ASN A 14 -1.46 -9.07 -2.21
CA ASN A 14 -1.67 -7.83 -1.46
C ASN A 14 -1.28 -7.97 0.01
N THR A 15 -1.61 -9.09 0.64
CA THR A 15 -1.26 -9.38 2.04
C THR A 15 0.25 -9.42 2.23
N ILE A 16 0.98 -10.12 1.35
CA ILE A 16 2.45 -10.13 1.35
C ILE A 16 2.99 -8.70 1.17
N SER A 17 2.39 -7.95 0.24
CA SER A 17 2.82 -6.60 -0.09
C SER A 17 2.55 -5.55 0.98
N THR A 18 1.72 -5.81 1.99
CA THR A 18 1.28 -4.81 2.96
C THR A 18 1.53 -5.24 4.39
N VAL A 19 1.22 -6.49 4.74
CA VAL A 19 1.41 -7.01 6.10
C VAL A 19 2.89 -7.25 6.41
N LEU A 20 3.65 -7.89 5.52
CA LEU A 20 5.09 -8.07 5.75
C LEU A 20 5.85 -6.74 5.92
N PRO A 21 5.71 -5.75 5.02
CA PRO A 21 6.34 -4.46 5.24
C PRO A 21 5.80 -3.75 6.47
N GLY A 22 4.51 -3.87 6.79
CA GLY A 22 3.96 -3.30 8.02
C GLY A 22 4.57 -3.87 9.29
N LEU A 23 4.78 -5.19 9.36
CA LEU A 23 5.48 -5.84 10.47
C LEU A 23 6.96 -5.44 10.53
N LEU A 24 7.63 -5.30 9.40
CA LEU A 24 9.01 -4.83 9.34
C LEU A 24 9.13 -3.37 9.80
N CYS A 25 8.20 -2.50 9.41
CA CYS A 25 8.12 -1.11 9.90
C CYS A 25 7.93 -1.07 11.41
N ILE A 26 6.98 -1.83 11.96
CA ILE A 26 6.80 -1.92 13.43
C ILE A 26 8.09 -2.43 14.11
N SER A 27 8.79 -3.38 13.50
CA SER A 27 10.04 -3.90 14.03
C SER A 27 11.15 -2.84 14.08
N ILE A 28 11.22 -1.94 13.09
CA ILE A 28 12.20 -0.84 13.05
C ILE A 28 12.06 0.08 14.28
N ALA A 29 10.84 0.27 14.80
CA ALA A 29 10.59 1.14 15.95
C ALA A 29 11.31 0.73 17.24
N PHE A 30 11.73 -0.54 17.35
CA PHE A 30 12.46 -1.06 18.51
C PHE A 30 13.98 -0.92 18.39
N PHE A 31 14.48 -0.46 17.23
CA PHE A 31 15.90 -0.27 16.98
C PHE A 31 16.29 1.20 16.99
N GLU A 32 17.39 1.53 17.66
CA GLU A 32 17.92 2.90 17.71
C GLU A 32 18.95 3.09 16.59
N PRO A 33 18.68 3.89 15.53
CA PRO A 33 19.59 4.02 14.39
C PRO A 33 20.88 4.77 14.71
N LYS A 34 20.97 5.52 15.81
CA LYS A 34 22.26 6.08 16.25
C LYS A 34 23.23 4.98 16.68
N ARG A 35 22.73 3.87 17.24
CA ARG A 35 23.54 2.73 17.68
C ARG A 35 23.63 1.63 16.63
N GLN A 36 22.56 1.43 15.85
CA GLN A 36 22.41 0.30 14.93
C GLN A 36 21.89 0.70 13.54
N PRO A 37 22.58 1.62 12.83
CA PRO A 37 22.08 2.16 11.56
C PRO A 37 21.94 1.08 10.47
N THR A 38 22.86 0.11 10.42
CA THR A 38 22.84 -0.95 9.40
C THR A 38 21.57 -1.81 9.47
N ILE A 39 21.12 -2.16 10.68
CA ILE A 39 19.92 -2.99 10.88
C ILE A 39 18.68 -2.24 10.39
N VAL A 40 18.56 -0.97 10.78
CA VAL A 40 17.44 -0.11 10.37
C VAL A 40 17.37 0.04 8.84
N ILE A 41 18.51 0.28 8.19
CA ILE A 41 18.58 0.41 6.72
C ILE A 41 18.18 -0.89 6.04
N VAL A 42 18.67 -2.04 6.51
CA VAL A 42 18.34 -3.36 5.95
C VAL A 42 16.85 -3.65 6.09
N LEU A 43 16.28 -3.45 7.28
CA LEU A 43 14.85 -3.66 7.51
C LEU A 43 13.98 -2.74 6.64
N TYR A 44 14.34 -1.46 6.53
CA TYR A 44 13.61 -0.50 5.71
C TYR A 44 13.69 -0.85 4.21
N THR A 45 14.85 -1.30 3.74
CA THR A 45 15.04 -1.73 2.35
C THR A 45 14.23 -2.98 2.04
N LEU A 46 14.20 -3.95 2.97
CA LEU A 46 13.36 -5.14 2.85
C LEU A 46 11.88 -4.78 2.82
N ALA A 47 11.41 -3.91 3.73
CA ALA A 47 10.03 -3.42 3.72
C ALA A 47 9.67 -2.77 2.38
N SER A 48 10.52 -1.87 1.88
CA SER A 48 10.33 -1.21 0.59
C SER A 48 10.27 -2.21 -0.58
N SER A 49 11.09 -3.26 -0.53
CA SER A 49 11.10 -4.32 -1.54
C SER A 49 9.79 -5.12 -1.54
N PHE A 50 9.25 -5.44 -0.36
CA PHE A 50 7.97 -6.16 -0.26
C PHE A 50 6.79 -5.31 -0.74
N LEU A 51 6.81 -4.00 -0.53
CA LEU A 51 5.79 -3.09 -1.09
C LEU A 51 5.71 -3.18 -2.63
N GLY A 52 6.81 -3.54 -3.30
CA GLY A 52 6.84 -3.78 -4.76
C GLY A 52 5.93 -4.92 -5.23
N PHE A 53 5.56 -5.85 -4.35
CA PHE A 53 4.62 -6.94 -4.68
C PHE A 53 3.18 -6.46 -4.90
N ALA A 54 2.87 -5.18 -4.63
CA ALA A 54 1.58 -4.55 -4.90
C ALA A 54 1.15 -4.70 -6.38
N GLY A 55 2.13 -4.86 -7.28
CA GLY A 55 1.91 -5.21 -8.69
C GLY A 55 1.03 -6.44 -8.88
N GLY A 56 1.29 -7.51 -8.10
CA GLY A 56 0.54 -8.77 -8.15
C GLY A 56 -0.77 -8.77 -7.37
N GLY A 57 -0.94 -7.82 -6.46
CA GLY A 57 -2.13 -7.64 -5.62
C GLY A 57 -3.03 -6.53 -6.14
N PHE A 58 -2.91 -5.36 -5.53
CA PHE A 58 -3.72 -4.17 -5.80
C PHE A 58 -3.77 -3.78 -7.28
N PHE A 59 -2.63 -3.64 -7.95
CA PHE A 59 -2.60 -3.22 -9.36
C PHE A 59 -3.18 -4.29 -10.30
N SER A 60 -2.97 -5.57 -10.00
CA SER A 60 -3.60 -6.66 -10.73
C SER A 60 -5.12 -6.66 -10.56
N ALA A 61 -5.63 -6.36 -9.36
CA ALA A 61 -7.07 -6.22 -9.13
C ALA A 61 -7.68 -5.05 -9.94
N ILE A 62 -6.99 -3.90 -10.01
CA ILE A 62 -7.41 -2.78 -10.87
C ILE A 62 -7.48 -3.21 -12.34
N ARG A 63 -6.45 -3.91 -12.83
CA ARG A 63 -6.40 -4.41 -14.22
C ARG A 63 -7.55 -5.38 -14.52
N TYR A 64 -7.82 -6.33 -13.64
CA TYR A 64 -8.92 -7.29 -13.84
C TYR A 64 -10.29 -6.60 -13.88
N ARG A 65 -10.49 -5.57 -13.04
CA ARG A 65 -11.78 -4.88 -12.94
C ARG A 65 -11.99 -3.84 -14.04
N SER A 66 -10.94 -3.11 -14.41
CA SER A 66 -11.04 -1.95 -15.32
C SER A 66 -10.70 -2.29 -16.77
N GLY A 67 -10.07 -3.45 -17.03
CA GLY A 67 -9.68 -3.88 -18.37
C GLY A 67 -8.79 -2.85 -19.08
N ALA A 68 -9.23 -2.41 -20.26
CA ALA A 68 -8.51 -1.43 -21.10
C ALA A 68 -8.30 -0.07 -20.41
N TYR A 69 -9.22 0.32 -19.50
CA TYR A 69 -9.16 1.59 -18.78
C TYR A 69 -8.27 1.56 -17.54
N SER A 70 -7.56 0.45 -17.29
CA SER A 70 -6.73 0.28 -16.10
C SER A 70 -5.66 1.35 -15.92
N VAL A 71 -5.05 1.85 -17.01
CA VAL A 71 -4.06 2.94 -16.96
C VAL A 71 -4.67 4.23 -16.41
N PHE A 72 -5.88 4.59 -16.85
CA PHE A 72 -6.61 5.75 -16.36
C PHE A 72 -6.93 5.63 -14.86
N VAL A 73 -7.42 4.46 -14.43
CA VAL A 73 -7.74 4.23 -13.01
C VAL A 73 -6.48 4.28 -12.13
N VAL A 74 -5.37 3.68 -12.56
CA VAL A 74 -4.09 3.75 -11.85
C VAL A 74 -3.57 5.19 -11.76
N ALA A 75 -3.69 5.99 -12.82
CA ALA A 75 -3.30 7.39 -12.80
C ALA A 75 -4.07 8.21 -11.74
N ASN A 76 -5.39 7.99 -11.63
CA ASN A 76 -6.20 8.62 -10.59
C ASN A 76 -5.79 8.19 -9.18
N VAL A 77 -5.51 6.90 -8.97
CA VAL A 77 -5.00 6.41 -7.68
C VAL A 77 -3.70 7.11 -7.31
N HIS A 78 -2.75 7.22 -8.24
CA HIS A 78 -1.49 7.92 -7.98
C HIS A 78 -1.67 9.41 -7.72
N ALA A 79 -2.59 10.08 -8.42
CA ALA A 79 -2.90 11.48 -8.14
C ALA A 79 -3.37 11.68 -6.69
N VAL A 80 -4.29 10.83 -6.21
CA VAL A 80 -4.75 10.85 -4.81
C VAL A 80 -3.59 10.56 -3.85
N SER A 81 -2.76 9.56 -4.15
CA SER A 81 -1.60 9.22 -3.31
C SER A 81 -0.60 10.38 -3.20
N LEU A 82 -0.32 11.09 -4.29
CA LEU A 82 0.60 12.23 -4.30
C LEU A 82 0.06 13.38 -3.46
N VAL A 83 -1.24 13.67 -3.57
CA VAL A 83 -1.90 14.68 -2.74
C VAL A 83 -1.79 14.31 -1.26
N SER A 84 -2.05 13.04 -0.90
CA SER A 84 -1.91 12.58 0.49
C SER A 84 -0.48 12.73 1.02
N HIS A 85 0.53 12.31 0.26
CA HIS A 85 1.93 12.45 0.69
C HIS A 85 2.36 13.91 0.80
N PHE A 86 1.88 14.77 -0.10
CA PHE A 86 2.12 16.20 0.00
C PHE A 86 1.59 16.78 1.31
N PHE A 87 0.37 16.42 1.72
CA PHE A 87 -0.18 16.84 3.01
C PHE A 87 0.63 16.30 4.20
N VAL A 88 1.09 15.04 4.16
CA VAL A 88 1.96 14.48 5.21
C VAL A 88 3.26 15.27 5.32
N SER A 89 3.93 15.55 4.20
CA SER A 89 5.17 16.35 4.19
C SER A 89 4.93 17.79 4.64
N LEU A 90 3.82 18.41 4.24
CA LEU A 90 3.45 19.77 4.65
C LEU A 90 3.17 19.84 6.15
N LEU A 91 2.39 18.91 6.70
CA LEU A 91 2.13 18.82 8.14
C LEU A 91 3.42 18.58 8.92
N ASN A 92 4.28 17.68 8.44
CA ASN A 92 5.58 17.46 9.06
C ASN A 92 6.43 18.74 9.06
N ALA A 93 6.51 19.48 7.95
CA ALA A 93 7.25 20.73 7.88
C ALA A 93 6.68 21.85 8.77
N LEU A 94 5.36 21.90 8.96
CA LEU A 94 4.69 22.91 9.80
C LEU A 94 4.72 22.57 11.30
N VAL A 95 4.75 21.27 11.64
CA VAL A 95 4.69 20.78 13.03
C VAL A 95 6.08 20.49 13.60
N ALA A 96 7.02 19.98 12.80
CA ALA A 96 8.36 19.61 13.25
C ALA A 96 9.27 20.84 13.40
N ARG A 97 9.06 21.61 14.48
CA ARG A 97 10.03 22.61 14.98
C ARG A 97 11.18 21.99 15.76
N ASN A 98 11.06 20.71 16.16
CA ASN A 98 12.08 19.98 16.90
C ASN A 98 12.52 18.78 16.04
N GLU A 99 13.78 18.78 15.59
CA GLU A 99 14.43 17.69 14.86
C GLU A 99 14.68 16.45 15.74
N GLU A 100 13.82 16.21 16.73
CA GLU A 100 14.06 15.19 17.73
C GLU A 100 13.74 13.81 17.16
N TYR A 101 14.80 13.01 17.08
CA TYR A 101 14.77 11.63 16.63
C TYR A 101 13.80 10.73 17.45
N ASN A 102 13.27 11.23 18.56
CA ASN A 102 12.44 10.49 19.50
C ASN A 102 11.04 10.13 18.95
N GLU A 103 10.57 10.81 17.89
CA GLU A 103 9.22 10.57 17.33
C GLU A 103 9.19 9.50 16.22
N TRP A 104 10.35 9.09 15.70
CA TRP A 104 10.45 8.12 14.61
C TRP A 104 9.85 6.74 14.92
N PRO A 105 10.00 6.17 16.13
CA PRO A 105 9.33 4.91 16.48
C PRO A 105 7.80 5.00 16.31
N THR A 106 7.20 6.11 16.73
CA THR A 106 5.75 6.35 16.58
C THR A 106 5.34 6.39 15.10
N LEU A 107 6.13 7.06 14.26
CA LEU A 107 5.89 7.11 12.81
C LEU A 107 5.93 5.71 12.19
N PHE A 108 6.96 4.92 12.47
CA PHE A 108 7.09 3.56 11.92
C PHE A 108 6.00 2.59 12.43
N ILE A 109 5.59 2.72 13.69
CA ILE A 109 4.46 1.95 14.23
C ILE A 109 3.17 2.36 13.53
N SER A 110 2.92 3.67 13.38
CA SER A 110 1.70 4.16 12.72
C SER A 110 1.61 3.70 11.26
N GLU A 111 2.72 3.75 10.52
CA GLU A 111 2.81 3.28 9.14
C GLU A 111 2.49 1.78 9.04
N GLY A 112 3.09 0.98 9.93
CA GLY A 112 2.85 -0.45 9.95
C GLY A 112 1.41 -0.83 10.28
N VAL A 113 0.77 -0.11 11.22
CA VAL A 113 -0.65 -0.30 11.55
C VAL A 113 -1.54 0.08 10.35
N ILE A 114 -1.27 1.21 9.70
CA ILE A 114 -2.03 1.67 8.52
C ILE A 114 -1.94 0.64 7.39
N LEU A 115 -0.75 0.08 7.11
CA LEU A 115 -0.59 -0.95 6.08
C LEU A 115 -1.41 -2.22 6.37
N ILE A 116 -1.45 -2.67 7.62
CA ILE A 116 -2.24 -3.84 8.03
C ILE A 116 -3.74 -3.57 7.89
N LEU A 117 -4.22 -2.38 8.31
CA LEU A 117 -5.61 -1.97 8.18
C LEU A 117 -6.02 -1.84 6.70
N CYS A 118 -5.17 -1.25 5.87
CA CYS A 118 -5.37 -1.18 4.42
C CYS A 118 -5.50 -2.57 3.80
N ASN A 119 -4.72 -3.56 4.26
CA ASN A 119 -4.87 -4.93 3.78
C ASN A 119 -6.21 -5.54 4.18
N LEU A 120 -6.69 -5.27 5.40
CA LEU A 120 -7.99 -5.75 5.86
C LEU A 120 -9.11 -5.17 4.99
N VAL A 121 -9.10 -3.84 4.78
CA VAL A 121 -10.05 -3.17 3.88
C VAL A 121 -9.95 -3.77 2.46
N PHE A 122 -8.73 -3.93 1.93
CA PHE A 122 -8.54 -4.52 0.62
C PHE A 122 -9.13 -5.93 0.53
N CYS A 123 -8.83 -6.81 1.48
CA CYS A 123 -9.32 -8.18 1.47
C CYS A 123 -10.84 -8.26 1.54
N LEU A 124 -11.48 -7.38 2.31
CA LEU A 124 -12.94 -7.29 2.42
C LEU A 124 -13.61 -6.82 1.12
N PHE A 125 -13.06 -5.78 0.48
CA PHE A 125 -13.72 -5.09 -0.64
C PHE A 125 -13.24 -5.47 -2.04
N VAL A 126 -12.11 -6.17 -2.18
CA VAL A 126 -11.54 -6.50 -3.48
C VAL A 126 -12.48 -7.38 -4.30
N LYS A 127 -12.68 -6.99 -5.57
CA LYS A 127 -13.40 -7.75 -6.58
C LYS A 127 -12.53 -7.88 -7.83
N THR A 128 -12.52 -9.06 -8.43
CA THR A 128 -11.74 -9.39 -9.64
C THR A 128 -12.61 -9.58 -10.88
N GLU A 129 -13.92 -9.35 -10.77
CA GLU A 129 -14.83 -9.31 -11.91
C GLU A 129 -14.74 -7.98 -12.63
N LYS A 130 -14.96 -7.98 -13.95
CA LYS A 130 -15.03 -6.77 -14.75
C LYS A 130 -16.14 -5.87 -14.23
N ALA A 131 -15.88 -4.58 -14.14
CA ALA A 131 -16.90 -3.61 -13.74
C ALA A 131 -17.99 -3.48 -14.82
N GLU A 132 -19.21 -3.14 -14.43
CA GLU A 132 -20.35 -3.02 -15.36
C GLU A 132 -20.10 -2.00 -16.47
N TRP A 133 -19.49 -0.86 -16.13
CA TRP A 133 -19.09 0.19 -17.06
C TRP A 133 -17.99 -0.23 -18.07
N THR A 134 -17.41 -1.41 -17.90
CA THR A 134 -16.42 -1.98 -18.86
C THR A 134 -16.99 -3.08 -19.75
N ARG A 135 -18.29 -3.38 -19.62
CA ARG A 135 -18.95 -4.44 -20.40
C ARG A 135 -19.44 -3.88 -21.73
N ASP A 136 -19.33 -4.68 -22.77
CA ASP A 136 -19.87 -4.34 -24.10
C ASP A 136 -21.39 -4.14 -23.99
N GLY A 137 -21.88 -2.99 -24.47
CA GLY A 137 -23.31 -2.61 -24.39
C GLY A 137 -23.72 -1.78 -23.17
N TYR A 138 -22.80 -1.26 -22.36
CA TYR A 138 -23.13 -0.36 -21.24
C TYR A 138 -23.79 0.97 -21.66
N GLU A 139 -23.48 1.47 -22.87
CA GLU A 139 -24.02 2.76 -23.37
C GLU A 139 -25.50 2.69 -23.78
N VAL A 140 -26.08 1.49 -23.87
CA VAL A 140 -27.47 1.26 -24.33
C VAL A 140 -28.43 0.83 -23.20
N SER A 141 -27.98 0.85 -21.94
CA SER A 141 -28.79 0.59 -20.74
C SER A 141 -28.96 1.83 -19.88
#